data_AF-T1A2T9-F1
#
_entry.id   AF-T1A2T9-F1
#
_cell.length_a   1.000
_cell.length_b   1.000
_cell.length_c   1.000
_cell.angle_alpha   90.00
_cell.angle_beta   90.00
_cell.angle_gamma   90.00
#
_symmetry.space_group_name_H-M   'P 1'
#
loop_
_entity.id
_entity.type
_entity.pdbx_description
1 polymer ?
#
loop_
_entity_poly.entity_id
_entity_poly.type
_entity_poly.pdbx_seq_one_letter_code
_entity_poly.pdbx_strand_id
1 'polypeptide(L)'
;RVADSLGLRRFLGIALTEATPDHSTLSRTRRLIDLETHEQVFAWVLNLLADRGLLQGKRIGIDATTLEANAAMKSIVRRDTGESYNEFLTGLARESGMETPTREDLARLDRKREKRTSNKEWMSPTDGDARIAKMKDGSTHLAHKAEHAVDMESGAVVAVTLQAADLGDTTTVHQTLAEAGLAVAELVGREA
;
A
#
# COMPACT_ATOMS: atom_id res chain seq x y z
N ARG A 1 10.00 12.94 -17.50
CA ARG A 1 10.17 14.18 -16.69
C ARG A 1 9.47 15.31 -17.43
N VAL A 2 8.92 16.32 -16.73
CA VAL A 2 8.18 17.43 -17.38
C VAL A 2 9.09 18.25 -18.30
N ALA A 3 10.36 18.44 -17.92
CA ALA A 3 11.38 19.11 -18.74
C ALA A 3 11.50 18.54 -20.17
N ASP A 4 11.37 17.22 -20.31
CA ASP A 4 11.64 16.48 -21.54
C ASP A 4 10.38 16.32 -22.42
N SER A 5 9.23 16.87 -22.01
CA SER A 5 7.95 16.71 -22.72
C SER A 5 7.28 18.05 -23.01
N LEU A 6 7.25 18.41 -24.28
CA LEU A 6 6.52 19.61 -24.76
C LEU A 6 5.01 19.51 -24.51
N GLY A 7 4.45 18.29 -24.59
CA GLY A 7 3.04 18.05 -24.29
C GLY A 7 2.70 18.32 -22.82
N LEU A 8 3.50 17.80 -21.89
CA LEU A 8 3.30 18.05 -20.46
C LEU A 8 3.54 19.51 -20.08
N ARG A 9 4.56 20.16 -20.67
CA ARG A 9 4.77 21.61 -20.49
C ARG A 9 3.54 22.42 -20.89
N ARG A 10 3.00 22.16 -22.09
CA ARG A 10 1.79 22.82 -22.58
C ARG A 10 0.59 22.56 -21.68
N PHE A 11 0.38 21.32 -21.26
CA PHE A 11 -0.72 20.96 -20.37
C PHE A 11 -0.66 21.67 -19.00
N LEU A 12 0.54 21.78 -18.43
CA LEU A 12 0.77 22.44 -17.15
C LEU A 12 0.93 23.97 -17.26
N GLY A 13 0.86 24.53 -18.47
CA GLY A 13 1.03 25.97 -18.71
C GLY A 13 2.46 26.49 -18.52
N ILE A 14 3.47 25.62 -18.55
CA ILE A 14 4.88 26.00 -18.34
C ILE A 14 5.50 26.46 -19.66
N ALA A 15 6.03 27.68 -19.69
CA ALA A 15 6.65 28.25 -20.89
C ALA A 15 7.96 27.54 -21.25
N LEU A 16 8.36 27.55 -22.54
CA LEU A 16 9.57 26.86 -23.01
C LEU A 16 10.85 27.28 -22.27
N THR A 17 10.94 28.55 -21.89
CA THR A 17 12.07 29.14 -21.17
C THR A 17 11.95 29.05 -19.65
N GLU A 18 10.79 28.63 -19.14
CA GLU A 18 10.53 28.48 -17.71
C GLU A 18 11.12 27.17 -17.19
N ALA A 19 11.69 27.24 -15.99
CA ALA A 19 12.21 26.09 -15.29
C ALA A 19 11.06 25.17 -14.87
N THR A 20 11.14 23.89 -15.20
CA THR A 20 10.14 22.92 -14.77
C THR A 20 10.44 22.41 -13.36
N PRO A 21 9.44 22.11 -12.53
CA PRO A 21 9.64 21.40 -11.27
C PRO A 21 10.35 20.08 -11.51
N ASP A 22 11.38 19.78 -10.70
CA ASP A 22 11.99 18.46 -10.68
C ASP A 22 11.21 17.51 -9.75
N HIS A 23 11.48 16.20 -9.87
CA HIS A 23 10.80 15.14 -9.12
C HIS A 23 10.80 15.33 -7.58
N SER A 24 11.81 16.00 -7.03
CA SER A 24 11.93 16.28 -5.59
C SER A 24 10.91 17.32 -5.13
N THR A 25 10.53 18.26 -6.00
CA THR A 25 9.52 19.29 -5.68
C THR A 25 8.18 18.61 -5.40
N LEU A 26 7.69 17.77 -6.31
CA LEU A 26 6.45 17.01 -6.13
C LEU A 26 6.52 16.07 -4.92
N SER A 27 7.64 15.35 -4.76
CA SER A 27 7.79 14.37 -3.68
C SER A 27 7.80 15.03 -2.30
N ARG A 28 8.43 16.20 -2.15
CA ARG A 28 8.46 16.96 -0.90
C ARG A 28 7.10 17.58 -0.60
N THR A 29 6.51 18.27 -1.58
CA THR A 29 5.20 18.92 -1.39
C THR A 29 4.13 17.90 -1.03
N ARG A 30 4.11 16.72 -1.67
CA ARG A 30 3.15 15.65 -1.33
C ARG A 30 3.23 15.22 0.13
N ARG A 31 4.43 15.23 0.73
CA ARG A 31 4.64 14.86 2.14
C ARG A 31 4.26 15.98 3.13
N LEU A 32 4.12 17.22 2.66
CA LEU A 32 3.71 18.37 3.48
C LEU A 32 2.19 18.53 3.53
N ILE A 33 1.47 17.90 2.60
CA ILE A 33 0.02 17.88 2.54
C ILE A 33 -0.47 16.73 3.41
N ASP A 34 -1.36 17.02 4.36
CA ASP A 34 -1.97 16.00 5.21
C ASP A 34 -2.91 15.08 4.43
N LEU A 35 -3.24 13.93 5.02
CA LEU A 35 -4.09 12.92 4.40
C LEU A 35 -5.49 13.49 4.09
N GLU A 36 -6.07 14.24 5.01
CA GLU A 36 -7.41 14.82 4.87
C GLU A 36 -7.49 15.74 3.64
N THR A 37 -6.46 16.53 3.39
CA THR A 37 -6.37 17.38 2.20
C THR A 37 -6.26 16.54 0.93
N HIS A 38 -5.54 15.41 0.94
CA HIS A 38 -5.53 14.50 -0.22
C HIS A 38 -6.92 13.93 -0.49
N GLU A 39 -7.65 13.53 0.55
CA GLU A 39 -9.02 13.03 0.44
C GLU A 39 -9.98 14.09 -0.11
N GLN A 40 -9.88 15.33 0.39
CA GLN A 40 -10.67 16.46 -0.10
C GLN A 40 -10.37 16.78 -1.58
N VAL A 41 -9.09 16.77 -1.97
CA VAL A 41 -8.69 16.97 -3.38
C VAL A 41 -9.22 15.83 -4.26
N PHE A 42 -9.13 14.58 -3.79
CA PHE A 42 -9.67 13.43 -4.52
C PHE A 42 -11.18 13.55 -4.71
N ALA A 43 -11.93 13.86 -3.66
CA ALA A 43 -13.37 14.09 -3.73
C ALA A 43 -13.72 15.28 -4.64
N TRP A 44 -12.95 16.37 -4.60
CA TRP A 44 -13.15 17.52 -5.49
C TRP A 44 -12.95 17.14 -6.97
N VAL A 45 -11.93 16.35 -7.30
CA VAL A 45 -11.71 15.85 -8.67
C VAL A 45 -12.89 14.98 -9.12
N LEU A 46 -13.36 14.07 -8.26
CA LEU A 46 -14.52 13.23 -8.57
C LEU A 46 -15.79 14.06 -8.83
N ASN A 47 -16.04 15.09 -8.03
CA ASN A 47 -17.14 16.04 -8.27
C ASN A 47 -17.01 16.72 -9.63
N LEU A 48 -15.81 17.18 -9.99
CA LEU A 48 -15.58 17.79 -11.30
C LEU A 48 -15.82 16.81 -12.46
N LEU A 49 -15.51 15.53 -12.29
CA LEU A 49 -15.81 14.51 -13.30
C LEU A 49 -17.32 14.27 -13.41
N ALA A 50 -18.03 14.20 -12.29
CA ALA A 50 -19.49 14.05 -12.25
C ALA A 50 -20.20 15.25 -12.92
N ASP A 51 -19.83 16.49 -12.57
CA ASP A 51 -20.39 17.72 -13.17
C ASP A 51 -20.21 17.79 -14.70
N ARG A 52 -19.26 17.01 -15.25
CA ARG A 52 -18.96 16.94 -16.68
C ARG A 52 -19.52 15.68 -17.35
N GLY A 53 -20.29 14.86 -16.63
CA GLY A 53 -20.83 13.59 -17.13
C GLY A 53 -19.75 12.55 -17.47
N LEU A 54 -18.55 12.69 -16.88
CA LEU A 54 -17.40 11.79 -17.09
C LEU A 54 -17.34 10.65 -16.08
N LEU A 55 -18.40 10.46 -15.29
CA LEU A 55 -18.51 9.38 -14.31
C LEU A 55 -19.84 8.66 -14.52
N GLN A 56 -19.79 7.39 -14.92
CA GLN A 56 -20.96 6.57 -15.24
C GLN A 56 -21.42 5.73 -14.05
N GLY A 57 -20.47 5.22 -13.25
CA GLY A 57 -20.75 4.53 -11.99
C GLY A 57 -21.44 3.17 -12.08
N LYS A 58 -21.72 2.64 -13.28
CA LYS A 58 -22.46 1.37 -13.47
C LYS A 58 -21.59 0.12 -13.45
N ARG A 59 -20.35 0.22 -13.94
CA ARG A 59 -19.41 -0.89 -14.06
C ARG A 59 -18.12 -0.51 -13.38
N ILE A 60 -17.86 -1.12 -12.23
CA ILE A 60 -16.65 -0.88 -11.44
C ILE A 60 -15.71 -2.08 -11.58
N GLY A 61 -14.48 -1.82 -12.00
CA GLY A 61 -13.38 -2.77 -11.94
C GLY A 61 -12.56 -2.51 -10.68
N ILE A 62 -12.17 -3.57 -9.97
CA ILE A 62 -11.30 -3.47 -8.80
C ILE A 62 -10.03 -4.26 -9.09
N ASP A 63 -8.88 -3.59 -9.02
CA ASP A 63 -7.57 -4.22 -9.16
C ASP A 63 -6.71 -3.96 -7.92
N ALA A 64 -6.03 -5.01 -7.46
CA ALA A 64 -5.22 -4.99 -6.26
C ALA A 64 -3.73 -4.99 -6.62
N THR A 65 -2.96 -4.16 -5.93
CA THR A 65 -1.50 -4.14 -6.03
C THR A 65 -0.86 -4.24 -4.65
N THR A 66 0.17 -5.09 -4.53
CA THR A 66 0.98 -5.19 -3.32
C THR A 66 2.00 -4.05 -3.30
N LEU A 67 1.96 -3.25 -2.23
CA LEU A 67 2.88 -2.14 -1.99
C LEU A 67 3.83 -2.54 -0.86
N GLU A 68 5.13 -2.45 -1.11
CA GLU A 68 6.12 -2.64 -0.05
C GLU A 68 5.91 -1.56 1.03
N ALA A 69 5.81 -1.99 2.28
CA ALA A 69 5.70 -1.11 3.42
C ALA A 69 7.07 -0.48 3.72
N ASN A 70 7.06 0.68 4.38
CA ASN A 70 8.30 1.29 4.88
C ASN A 70 8.75 0.60 6.18
N ALA A 71 8.96 -0.72 6.12
CA ALA A 71 9.34 -1.56 7.23
C ALA A 71 10.13 -2.77 6.74
N ALA A 72 11.09 -3.25 7.56
CA ALA A 72 12.02 -4.26 7.13
C ALA A 72 11.75 -5.63 7.78
N MET A 73 11.88 -6.72 7.01
CA MET A 73 11.74 -8.08 7.54
C MET A 73 12.71 -8.39 8.69
N LYS A 74 13.88 -7.75 8.71
CA LYS A 74 14.87 -7.92 9.79
C LYS A 74 14.47 -7.27 11.12
N SER A 75 13.48 -6.38 11.13
CA SER A 75 13.04 -5.65 12.32
C SER A 75 11.70 -6.16 12.86
N ILE A 76 11.20 -7.29 12.36
CA ILE A 76 9.98 -7.89 12.91
C ILE A 76 10.20 -8.34 14.36
N VAL A 77 9.12 -8.25 15.13
CA VAL A 77 9.06 -8.66 16.52
C VAL A 77 7.89 -9.62 16.74
N ARG A 78 8.02 -10.46 17.77
CA ARG A 78 6.93 -11.30 18.27
C ARG A 78 5.79 -10.42 18.77
N ARG A 79 4.54 -10.76 18.39
CA ARG A 79 3.34 -10.01 18.80
C ARG A 79 3.05 -10.13 20.30
N ASP A 80 3.35 -11.28 20.88
CA ASP A 80 3.07 -11.63 22.27
C ASP A 80 4.16 -11.12 23.24
N THR A 81 5.42 -11.23 22.85
CA THR A 81 6.56 -10.92 23.74
C THR A 81 7.34 -9.67 23.34
N GLY A 82 7.21 -9.20 22.09
CA GLY A 82 8.05 -8.12 21.55
C GLY A 82 9.48 -8.55 21.20
N GLU A 83 9.83 -9.82 21.40
CA GLU A 83 11.17 -10.35 21.10
C GLU A 83 11.49 -10.21 19.61
N SER A 84 12.72 -9.80 19.30
CA SER A 84 13.22 -9.78 17.94
C SER A 84 13.38 -11.20 17.38
N TYR A 85 13.43 -11.31 16.06
CA TYR A 85 13.61 -12.60 15.38
C TYR A 85 14.87 -13.36 15.84
N ASN A 86 15.98 -12.65 16.08
CA ASN A 86 17.22 -13.27 16.54
C ASN A 86 17.15 -13.72 18.02
N GLU A 87 16.51 -12.94 18.89
CA GLU A 87 16.31 -13.31 20.29
C GLU A 87 15.47 -14.59 20.39
N PHE A 88 14.37 -14.66 19.64
CA PHE A 88 13.53 -15.85 19.55
C PHE A 88 14.33 -17.08 19.10
N LEU A 89 15.11 -16.97 18.02
CA LEU A 89 15.95 -18.08 17.55
C LEU A 89 17.01 -18.50 18.57
N THR A 90 17.57 -17.54 19.30
CA THR A 90 18.57 -17.79 20.35
C THR A 90 17.94 -18.55 21.52
N GLY A 91 16.74 -18.16 21.95
CA GLY A 91 15.96 -18.89 22.95
C GLY A 91 15.70 -20.33 22.55
N LEU A 92 15.19 -20.52 21.33
CA LEU A 92 14.88 -21.86 20.79
C LEU A 92 16.12 -22.77 20.68
N ALA A 93 17.29 -22.20 20.32
CA ALA A 93 18.53 -22.94 20.26
C ALA A 93 19.04 -23.36 21.66
N ARG A 94 18.91 -22.47 22.65
CA ARG A 94 19.23 -22.79 24.05
C ARG A 94 18.32 -23.87 24.63
N GLU A 95 17.02 -23.79 24.37
CA GLU A 95 16.05 -24.83 24.75
C GLU A 95 16.36 -26.17 24.08
N SER A 96 16.95 -26.15 22.89
CA SER A 96 17.43 -27.34 22.17
C SER A 96 18.79 -27.86 22.68
N GLY A 97 19.33 -27.29 23.77
CA GLY A 97 20.56 -27.73 24.42
C GLY A 97 21.85 -27.06 23.91
N MET A 98 21.77 -25.99 23.10
CA MET A 98 22.95 -25.22 22.69
C MET A 98 23.15 -24.01 23.62
N GLU A 99 24.07 -24.09 24.58
CA GLU A 99 24.30 -22.99 25.54
C GLU A 99 24.78 -21.68 24.86
N THR A 100 25.70 -21.80 23.91
CA THR A 100 26.28 -20.68 23.14
C THR A 100 26.06 -20.90 21.64
N PRO A 101 24.84 -20.68 21.12
CA PRO A 101 24.54 -20.95 19.72
C PRO A 101 25.24 -19.95 18.80
N THR A 102 25.90 -20.45 17.77
CA THR A 102 26.51 -19.61 16.73
C THR A 102 25.46 -19.14 15.73
N ARG A 103 25.78 -18.12 14.92
CA ARG A 103 24.90 -17.65 13.84
C ARG A 103 24.59 -18.76 12.80
N GLU A 104 25.54 -19.66 12.56
CA GLU A 104 25.35 -20.81 11.67
C GLU A 104 24.38 -21.84 12.27
N ASP A 105 24.47 -22.07 13.58
CA ASP A 105 23.53 -22.93 14.30
C ASP A 105 22.09 -22.39 14.22
N LEU A 106 21.92 -21.09 14.47
CA LEU A 106 20.62 -20.43 14.34
C LEU A 106 20.05 -20.56 12.93
N ALA A 107 20.87 -20.35 11.90
CA ALA A 107 20.43 -20.50 10.51
C ALA A 107 20.04 -21.95 10.16
N ARG A 108 20.78 -22.94 10.68
CA ARG A 108 20.48 -24.37 10.48
C ARG A 108 19.20 -24.79 11.19
N LEU A 109 18.99 -24.29 12.41
CA LEU A 109 17.77 -24.50 13.19
C LEU A 109 16.57 -23.85 12.50
N ASP A 110 16.71 -22.60 12.08
CA ASP A 110 15.64 -21.87 11.40
C ASP A 110 15.25 -22.52 10.08
N ARG A 111 16.21 -23.09 9.33
CA ARG A 111 15.92 -23.82 8.08
C ARG A 111 14.92 -24.96 8.24
N LYS A 112 14.88 -25.59 9.41
CA LYS A 112 13.98 -26.72 9.71
C LYS A 112 12.60 -26.27 10.21
N ARG A 113 12.43 -24.99 10.54
CA ARG A 113 11.15 -24.45 11.02
C ARG A 113 10.18 -24.22 9.87
N GLU A 114 8.94 -24.62 10.09
CA GLU A 114 7.80 -24.24 9.25
C GLU A 114 7.23 -22.88 9.69
N LYS A 115 6.55 -22.19 8.77
CA LYS A 115 5.81 -20.92 9.04
C LYS A 115 6.60 -19.86 9.82
N ARG A 116 7.89 -19.74 9.51
CA ARG A 116 8.88 -18.92 10.24
C ARG A 116 8.45 -17.50 10.57
N THR A 117 7.70 -16.87 9.67
CA THR A 117 7.31 -15.46 9.71
C THR A 117 5.81 -15.29 9.50
N SER A 118 4.99 -16.08 10.22
CA SER A 118 3.52 -15.95 10.15
C SER A 118 3.05 -14.60 10.72
N ASN A 119 2.10 -13.94 10.05
CA ASN A 119 1.45 -12.71 10.55
C ASN A 119 0.73 -12.87 11.89
N LYS A 120 0.42 -14.11 12.31
CA LYS A 120 -0.16 -14.39 13.65
C LYS A 120 0.83 -14.18 14.79
N GLU A 121 2.11 -14.38 14.50
CA GLU A 121 3.17 -14.37 15.50
C GLU A 121 4.08 -13.16 15.37
N TRP A 122 4.22 -12.61 14.17
CA TRP A 122 5.17 -11.57 13.84
C TRP A 122 4.47 -10.30 13.36
N MET A 123 5.05 -9.16 13.70
CA MET A 123 4.62 -7.85 13.23
C MET A 123 5.79 -6.90 13.08
N SER A 124 5.57 -5.80 12.35
CA SER A 124 6.50 -4.68 12.34
C SER A 124 6.22 -3.73 13.51
N PRO A 125 7.24 -3.34 14.29
CA PRO A 125 7.07 -2.35 15.36
C PRO A 125 6.94 -0.92 14.82
N THR A 126 7.37 -0.65 13.58
CA THR A 126 7.34 0.69 12.97
C THR A 126 6.12 0.91 12.06
N ASP A 127 5.44 -0.17 11.68
CA ASP A 127 4.24 -0.16 10.84
C ASP A 127 3.34 -1.35 11.22
N GLY A 128 2.47 -1.16 12.22
CA GLY A 128 1.64 -2.24 12.78
C GLY A 128 0.61 -2.81 11.81
N ASP A 129 0.26 -2.05 10.76
CA ASP A 129 -0.73 -2.42 9.76
C ASP A 129 -0.12 -3.22 8.62
N ALA A 130 1.19 -3.07 8.37
CA ALA A 130 1.90 -3.89 7.40
C ALA A 130 1.79 -5.39 7.71
N ARG A 131 1.75 -6.19 6.65
CA ARG A 131 1.66 -7.65 6.72
C ARG A 131 2.80 -8.28 5.95
N ILE A 132 3.33 -9.36 6.50
CA ILE A 132 4.32 -10.21 5.85
C ILE A 132 3.61 -10.90 4.68
N ALA A 133 3.99 -10.56 3.46
CA ALA A 133 3.37 -11.06 2.24
C ALA A 133 4.43 -11.37 1.18
N LYS A 134 4.06 -12.20 0.20
CA LYS A 134 4.89 -12.45 -0.98
C LYS A 134 4.66 -11.36 -2.03
N MET A 135 5.75 -10.80 -2.52
CA MET A 135 5.75 -9.82 -3.61
C MET A 135 5.64 -10.55 -4.96
N LYS A 136 5.40 -9.79 -6.04
CA LYS A 136 5.26 -10.32 -7.41
C LYS A 136 6.51 -11.03 -7.92
N ASP A 137 7.70 -10.67 -7.42
CA ASP A 137 8.98 -11.31 -7.73
C ASP A 137 9.26 -12.57 -6.88
N GLY A 138 8.32 -12.96 -6.00
CA GLY A 138 8.43 -14.11 -5.12
C GLY A 138 9.17 -13.85 -3.80
N SER A 139 9.76 -12.66 -3.62
CA SER A 139 10.37 -12.25 -2.35
C SER A 139 9.31 -12.07 -1.25
N THR A 140 9.74 -12.06 0.02
CA THR A 140 8.84 -11.86 1.17
C THR A 140 9.18 -10.56 1.87
N HIS A 141 8.21 -9.66 1.94
CA HIS A 141 8.37 -8.31 2.47
C HIS A 141 7.23 -8.02 3.45
N LEU A 142 7.39 -6.95 4.23
CA LEU A 142 6.25 -6.29 4.86
C LEU A 142 5.59 -5.43 3.80
N ALA A 143 4.27 -5.54 3.68
CA ALA A 143 3.52 -4.92 2.61
C ALA A 143 2.11 -4.52 3.04
N HIS A 144 1.54 -3.64 2.24
CA HIS A 144 0.13 -3.30 2.19
C HIS A 144 -0.45 -3.77 0.85
N LYS A 145 -1.76 -3.95 0.77
CA LYS A 145 -2.48 -4.15 -0.49
C LYS A 145 -3.28 -2.89 -0.77
N ALA A 146 -3.00 -2.20 -1.87
CA ALA A 146 -3.84 -1.11 -2.33
C ALA A 146 -4.81 -1.64 -3.38
N GLU A 147 -6.10 -1.41 -3.18
CA GLU A 147 -7.14 -1.75 -4.15
C GLU A 147 -7.68 -0.46 -4.77
N HIS A 148 -7.73 -0.43 -6.10
CA HIS A 148 -8.26 0.71 -6.85
C HIS A 148 -9.58 0.30 -7.49
N ALA A 149 -10.66 0.99 -7.14
CA ALA A 149 -11.93 0.90 -7.83
C ALA A 149 -11.96 1.91 -8.99
N VAL A 150 -12.26 1.43 -10.19
CA VAL A 150 -12.24 2.22 -11.42
C VAL A 150 -13.58 2.09 -12.12
N ASP A 151 -14.18 3.21 -12.51
CA ASP A 151 -15.28 3.22 -13.46
C ASP A 151 -14.77 2.79 -14.84
N MET A 152 -15.25 1.65 -15.31
CA MET A 152 -14.72 0.98 -16.51
C MET A 152 -15.02 1.73 -17.81
N GLU A 153 -15.97 2.67 -17.79
CA GLU A 153 -16.32 3.45 -18.98
C GLU A 153 -15.43 4.67 -19.16
N SER A 154 -15.12 5.35 -18.06
CA SER A 154 -14.36 6.60 -18.05
C SER A 154 -12.88 6.40 -17.72
N GLY A 155 -12.54 5.30 -17.05
CA GLY A 155 -11.24 5.07 -16.44
C GLY A 155 -11.02 5.89 -15.15
N ALA A 156 -12.06 6.54 -14.62
CA ALA A 156 -11.95 7.31 -13.40
C ALA A 156 -11.76 6.39 -12.19
N VAL A 157 -10.74 6.64 -11.37
CA VAL A 157 -10.58 5.98 -10.07
C VAL A 157 -11.61 6.57 -9.11
N VAL A 158 -12.58 5.76 -8.66
CA VAL A 158 -13.70 6.19 -7.82
C VAL A 158 -13.48 5.95 -6.33
N ALA A 159 -12.64 4.99 -5.98
CA ALA A 159 -12.22 4.75 -4.60
C ALA A 159 -10.85 4.06 -4.58
N VAL A 160 -10.11 4.25 -3.49
CA VAL A 160 -8.87 3.53 -3.22
C VAL A 160 -8.90 3.10 -1.76
N THR A 161 -8.71 1.81 -1.50
CA THR A 161 -8.62 1.30 -0.13
C THR A 161 -7.25 0.69 0.13
N LEU A 162 -6.84 0.73 1.39
CA LEU A 162 -5.67 0.04 1.88
C LEU A 162 -6.10 -1.16 2.71
N GLN A 163 -5.57 -2.32 2.36
CA GLN A 163 -5.95 -3.62 2.88
C GLN A 163 -4.71 -4.34 3.43
N ALA A 164 -4.94 -5.27 4.35
CA ALA A 164 -3.91 -6.18 4.83
C ALA A 164 -3.37 -7.05 3.66
N ALA A 165 -2.05 -7.01 3.43
CA ALA A 165 -1.45 -7.63 2.25
C ALA A 165 -1.52 -9.16 2.21
N ASP A 166 -1.78 -9.81 3.35
CA ASP A 166 -1.91 -11.25 3.46
C ASP A 166 -3.34 -11.77 3.22
N LEU A 167 -4.31 -10.86 3.05
CA LEU A 167 -5.67 -11.21 2.67
C LEU A 167 -5.79 -11.38 1.14
N GLY A 168 -6.63 -12.32 0.73
CA GLY A 168 -6.95 -12.56 -0.69
C GLY A 168 -8.01 -11.59 -1.21
N ASP A 169 -7.99 -11.33 -2.51
CA ASP A 169 -8.83 -10.31 -3.15
C ASP A 169 -10.33 -10.58 -2.94
N THR A 170 -10.75 -11.86 -2.91
CA THR A 170 -12.15 -12.24 -2.64
C THR A 170 -12.63 -11.88 -1.24
N THR A 171 -11.71 -11.61 -0.30
CA THR A 171 -12.03 -11.16 1.05
C THR A 171 -12.10 -9.64 1.13
N THR A 172 -11.15 -8.95 0.51
CA THR A 172 -10.94 -7.50 0.65
C THR A 172 -11.79 -6.66 -0.30
N VAL A 173 -12.17 -7.22 -1.47
CA VAL A 173 -12.96 -6.53 -2.50
C VAL A 173 -14.27 -5.94 -2.00
N HIS A 174 -14.88 -6.53 -0.98
CA HIS A 174 -16.17 -6.08 -0.46
C HIS A 174 -16.10 -4.67 0.16
N GLN A 175 -15.02 -4.35 0.85
CA GLN A 175 -14.83 -3.02 1.42
C GLN A 175 -14.65 -1.99 0.30
N THR A 176 -13.77 -2.28 -0.65
CA THR A 176 -13.49 -1.40 -1.80
C THR A 176 -14.74 -1.17 -2.64
N LEU A 177 -15.56 -2.20 -2.85
CA LEU A 177 -16.84 -2.07 -3.55
C LEU A 177 -17.83 -1.20 -2.77
N ALA A 178 -17.89 -1.32 -1.45
CA ALA A 178 -18.76 -0.48 -0.63
C ALA A 178 -18.34 0.99 -0.66
N GLU A 179 -17.04 1.28 -0.53
CA GLU A 179 -16.51 2.64 -0.62
C GLU A 179 -16.73 3.25 -2.01
N ALA A 180 -16.50 2.48 -3.08
CA ALA A 180 -16.81 2.91 -4.44
C ALA A 180 -18.32 3.20 -4.62
N GLY A 181 -19.18 2.36 -4.06
CA GLY A 181 -20.63 2.56 -4.10
C GLY A 181 -21.09 3.83 -3.39
N LEU A 182 -20.51 4.14 -2.23
CA LEU A 182 -20.78 5.39 -1.50
C LEU A 182 -20.31 6.61 -2.32
N ALA A 183 -19.09 6.58 -2.84
CA ALA A 183 -18.54 7.65 -3.67
C ALA A 183 -19.41 7.92 -4.90
N VAL A 184 -19.85 6.88 -5.61
CA VAL A 184 -20.74 7.02 -6.77
C VAL A 184 -22.12 7.55 -6.36
N ALA A 185 -22.70 7.06 -5.26
CA ALA A 185 -24.02 7.48 -4.80
C ALA A 185 -24.08 8.97 -4.41
N GLU A 186 -23.04 9.48 -3.75
CA GLU A 186 -22.93 10.91 -3.39
C GLU A 186 -22.87 11.82 -4.63
N LEU A 187 -22.31 11.34 -5.73
CA LEU A 187 -22.17 12.08 -6.97
C LEU A 187 -23.47 12.07 -7.80
N VAL A 188 -24.16 10.93 -7.88
CA VAL A 188 -25.43 10.79 -8.62
C VAL A 188 -26.55 11.61 -7.96
N GLY A 189 -26.54 11.78 -6.63
CA GLY A 189 -27.52 12.59 -5.92
C GLY A 189 -27.51 14.10 -6.26
N ARG A 190 -26.52 14.57 -7.03
CA ARG A 190 -26.36 15.98 -7.42
C ARG A 190 -26.90 16.31 -8.81
N GLU A 191 -27.17 15.31 -9.65
CA GLU A 191 -27.79 15.49 -10.98
C GLU A 191 -29.33 15.63 -10.92
N ALA A 192 -29.94 15.58 -9.73
CA ALA A 192 -31.39 15.64 -9.52
C ALA A 192 -31.90 17.02 -9.07
#